data_AF-A0A086AL08-F1
#
_entry.id   AF-A0A086AL08-F1
#
_cell.length_a   1.000
_cell.length_b   1.000
_cell.length_c   1.000
_cell.angle_alpha   90.00
_cell.angle_beta   90.00
_cell.angle_gamma   90.00
#
_symmetry.space_group_name_H-M   'P 1'
#
loop_
_entity.id
_entity.type
_entity.pdbx_description
1 polymer ?
#
loop_
_entity_poly.entity_id
_entity_poly.type
_entity_poly.pdbx_seq_one_letter_code
_entity_poly.pdbx_strand_id
1 'polypeptide(L)'
;MSTSTSPENPIKLFLKVVLFIAFYFALCIALHGCKAKPTENKHEVETVIASKKDSIKTTVISGAINDTLKIQLPKVQTAKPECDSITKVEILRVLQLLDSRKKSGDNETGIYYDSLRNQIIAWQKIAQTKNVNIATNKEYIHIKGDKQIKYISVKYIPLWVKILASIGVMTLLFIVYRISRIFI
;
A
#
# COMPACT_ATOMS: atom_id res chain seq x y z
N MET A 1 -91.37 -15.80 8.19
CA MET A 1 -91.64 -14.56 7.43
C MET A 1 -90.58 -14.45 6.36
N SER A 2 -91.04 -14.38 5.13
CA SER A 2 -90.34 -14.59 3.87
C SER A 2 -89.25 -13.55 3.65
N THR A 3 -87.99 -13.96 3.52
CA THR A 3 -86.98 -13.14 2.84
C THR A 3 -86.86 -13.65 1.42
N SER A 4 -87.61 -12.97 0.56
CA SER A 4 -87.63 -13.13 -0.88
C SER A 4 -86.20 -13.11 -1.43
N THR A 5 -85.81 -14.24 -2.02
CA THR A 5 -84.79 -14.31 -3.06
C THR A 5 -85.31 -13.50 -4.25
N SER A 6 -84.99 -12.21 -4.26
CA SER A 6 -85.16 -11.36 -5.43
C SER A 6 -84.27 -11.91 -6.55
N PRO A 7 -84.77 -12.12 -7.77
CA PRO A 7 -83.91 -12.51 -8.88
C PRO A 7 -83.01 -11.29 -9.15
N GLU A 8 -81.76 -11.34 -8.72
CA GLU A 8 -80.80 -10.31 -9.11
C GLU A 8 -80.73 -10.34 -10.64
N ASN A 9 -81.30 -9.32 -11.27
CA ASN A 9 -81.34 -9.20 -12.72
C ASN A 9 -79.91 -9.40 -13.25
N PRO A 10 -79.67 -10.36 -14.16
CA PRO A 10 -78.33 -10.69 -14.63
C PRO A 10 -77.62 -9.48 -15.23
N ILE A 11 -78.41 -8.55 -15.79
CA ILE A 11 -77.94 -7.27 -16.34
C ILE A 11 -77.43 -6.31 -15.25
N LYS A 12 -78.04 -6.28 -14.06
CA LYS A 12 -77.57 -5.44 -12.93
C LYS A 12 -76.28 -6.00 -12.31
N LEU A 13 -76.18 -7.32 -12.22
CA LEU A 13 -74.96 -8.00 -11.77
C LEU A 13 -73.82 -7.77 -12.80
N PHE A 14 -74.13 -7.91 -14.09
CA PHE A 14 -73.21 -7.63 -15.19
C PHE A 14 -72.73 -6.17 -15.18
N LEU A 15 -73.64 -5.21 -15.00
CA LEU A 15 -73.29 -3.78 -14.92
C LEU A 15 -72.39 -3.45 -13.72
N LYS A 16 -72.64 -4.07 -12.56
CA LYS A 16 -71.75 -3.94 -11.39
C LYS A 16 -70.35 -4.50 -11.70
N VAL A 17 -70.27 -5.68 -12.31
CA VAL A 17 -68.99 -6.29 -12.68
C VAL A 17 -68.22 -5.42 -13.68
N VAL A 18 -68.89 -4.88 -14.69
CA VAL A 18 -68.28 -3.96 -15.67
C VAL A 18 -67.80 -2.67 -14.99
N LEU A 19 -68.56 -2.10 -14.06
CA LEU A 19 -68.15 -0.93 -13.28
C LEU A 19 -66.94 -1.21 -12.39
N PHE A 20 -66.88 -2.38 -11.74
CA PHE A 20 -65.73 -2.78 -10.94
C PHE A 20 -64.47 -2.97 -11.80
N ILE A 21 -64.61 -3.56 -12.99
CA ILE A 21 -63.50 -3.71 -13.94
C ILE A 21 -63.01 -2.34 -14.44
N ALA A 22 -63.94 -1.44 -14.81
CA ALA A 22 -63.60 -0.10 -15.25
C ALA A 22 -62.89 0.71 -14.16
N PHE A 23 -63.34 0.59 -12.90
CA PHE A 23 -62.70 1.22 -11.75
C PHE A 23 -61.29 0.66 -11.49
N TYR A 24 -61.11 -0.66 -11.61
CA TYR A 24 -59.79 -1.28 -11.49
C TYR A 24 -58.83 -0.82 -12.60
N PHE A 25 -59.34 -0.70 -13.82
CA PHE A 25 -58.54 -0.23 -14.97
C PHE A 25 -58.13 1.23 -14.80
N ALA A 26 -59.03 2.09 -14.32
CA ALA A 26 -58.73 3.48 -13.99
C ALA A 26 -57.66 3.60 -12.89
N LEU A 27 -57.71 2.74 -11.87
CA LEU A 27 -56.70 2.69 -10.80
C LEU A 27 -55.32 2.26 -11.33
N CYS A 28 -55.27 1.27 -12.23
CA CYS A 28 -54.02 0.85 -12.88
C CYS A 28 -53.38 1.97 -13.71
N ILE A 29 -54.18 2.73 -14.47
CA ILE A 29 -53.67 3.86 -15.26
C ILE A 29 -53.12 4.96 -14.33
N ALA A 30 -53.80 5.26 -13.23
CA ALA A 30 -53.35 6.25 -12.25
C ALA A 30 -52.01 5.87 -11.60
N LEU A 31 -51.78 4.58 -11.30
CA LEU A 31 -50.52 4.08 -10.72
C LEU A 31 -49.36 4.04 -11.72
N HIS A 32 -49.64 3.93 -13.02
CA HIS A 32 -48.62 3.93 -14.09
C HIS A 32 -48.27 5.34 -14.61
N GLY A 33 -48.97 6.39 -14.16
CA GLY A 33 -48.76 7.78 -14.62
C GLY A 33 -47.49 8.47 -14.11
N CYS A 34 -46.83 7.94 -13.06
CA CYS A 34 -45.57 8.49 -12.58
C CYS A 34 -44.39 7.91 -13.38
N LYS A 35 -43.92 8.68 -14.37
CA LYS A 35 -42.70 8.42 -15.15
C LYS A 35 -41.46 8.54 -14.24
N ALA A 36 -41.16 7.49 -13.48
CA ALA A 36 -39.95 7.41 -12.68
C ALA A 36 -38.73 7.37 -13.61
N LYS A 37 -37.84 8.37 -13.49
CA LYS A 37 -36.55 8.38 -14.19
C LYS A 37 -35.75 7.13 -13.78
N PRO A 38 -35.10 6.41 -14.70
CA PRO A 38 -34.34 5.21 -14.34
C PRO A 38 -33.18 5.60 -13.41
N THR A 39 -33.16 5.02 -12.21
CA THR A 39 -32.05 5.20 -11.26
C THR A 39 -30.89 4.32 -11.70
N GLU A 40 -29.85 4.94 -12.24
CA GLU A 40 -28.60 4.28 -12.62
C GLU A 40 -27.86 3.85 -11.35
N ASN A 41 -27.70 2.55 -11.13
CA ASN A 41 -26.82 2.04 -10.07
C ASN A 41 -25.37 2.24 -10.51
N LYS A 42 -24.69 3.21 -9.90
CA LYS A 42 -23.29 3.53 -10.15
C LYS A 42 -22.42 2.59 -9.30
N HIS A 43 -21.82 1.58 -9.93
CA HIS A 43 -20.75 0.82 -9.29
C HIS A 43 -19.44 1.58 -9.48
N GLU A 44 -18.87 2.08 -8.38
CA GLU A 44 -17.55 2.73 -8.35
C GLU A 44 -16.48 1.64 -8.15
N VAL A 45 -15.68 1.38 -9.19
CA VAL A 45 -14.53 0.47 -9.10
C VAL A 45 -13.27 1.33 -9.00
N GLU A 46 -12.68 1.37 -7.81
CA GLU A 46 -11.40 2.07 -7.59
C GLU A 46 -10.25 1.21 -8.16
N THR A 47 -9.60 1.69 -9.22
CA THR A 47 -8.38 1.08 -9.74
C THR A 47 -7.18 1.74 -9.06
N VAL A 48 -6.47 1.00 -8.19
CA VAL A 48 -5.31 1.51 -7.45
C VAL A 48 -4.13 1.66 -8.41
N ILE A 49 -3.77 2.90 -8.74
CA ILE A 49 -2.56 3.20 -9.52
C ILE A 49 -1.35 3.05 -8.59
N ALA A 50 -0.41 2.19 -9.00
CA ALA A 50 0.74 1.75 -8.22
C ALA A 50 1.58 2.90 -7.65
N SER A 51 1.91 2.80 -6.37
CA SER A 51 2.86 3.68 -5.67
C SER A 51 4.29 3.28 -6.01
N LYS A 52 5.04 4.15 -6.70
CA LYS A 52 6.48 3.97 -6.95
C LYS A 52 7.26 4.60 -5.81
N LYS A 53 7.92 3.76 -5.00
CA LYS A 53 8.82 4.18 -3.93
C LYS A 53 10.22 4.33 -4.50
N ASP A 54 10.60 5.55 -4.85
CA ASP A 54 11.97 5.85 -5.29
C ASP A 54 12.86 6.06 -4.05
N SER A 55 13.81 5.14 -3.81
CA SER A 55 14.85 5.31 -2.78
C SER A 55 16.19 5.59 -3.45
N ILE A 56 16.78 6.74 -3.18
CA ILE A 56 18.12 7.07 -3.65
C ILE A 56 19.13 6.49 -2.65
N LYS A 57 19.87 5.45 -3.08
CA LYS A 57 20.95 4.84 -2.29
C LYS A 57 22.27 5.49 -2.65
N THR A 58 22.69 6.47 -1.85
CA THR A 58 24.02 7.07 -2.01
C THR A 58 25.03 6.26 -1.21
N THR A 59 25.97 5.61 -1.91
CA THR A 59 27.07 4.87 -1.29
C THR A 59 28.32 5.74 -1.37
N VAL A 60 28.79 6.25 -0.23
CA VAL A 60 30.07 6.95 -0.15
C VAL A 60 31.13 5.93 0.24
N ILE A 61 32.06 5.66 -0.68
CA ILE A 61 33.17 4.73 -0.46
C ILE A 61 34.39 5.59 -0.13
N SER A 62 34.87 5.52 1.11
CA SER A 62 36.15 6.12 1.48
C SER A 62 37.29 5.17 1.08
N GLY A 63 38.32 5.70 0.42
CA GLY A 63 39.50 4.95 -0.01
C GLY A 63 40.27 4.33 1.17
N ALA A 64 41.10 3.32 0.89
CA ALA A 64 42.01 2.77 1.90
C ALA A 64 43.12 3.78 2.18
N ILE A 65 43.45 3.99 3.45
CA ILE A 65 44.50 4.91 3.88
C ILE A 65 45.66 4.07 4.41
N ASN A 66 46.88 4.36 3.95
CA ASN A 66 48.09 3.69 4.42
C ASN A 66 49.17 4.73 4.68
N ASP A 67 49.21 5.21 5.91
CA ASP A 67 50.09 6.30 6.33
C ASP A 67 51.27 5.78 7.13
N THR A 68 52.41 6.44 6.99
CA THR A 68 53.62 6.14 7.77
C THR A 68 54.29 7.44 8.18
N LEU A 69 54.42 7.64 9.49
CA LEU A 69 55.16 8.73 10.10
C LEU A 69 56.52 8.22 10.57
N LYS A 70 57.58 8.94 10.21
CA LYS A 70 58.96 8.63 10.60
C LYS A 70 59.49 9.77 11.45
N ILE A 71 59.86 9.46 12.69
CA ILE A 71 60.42 10.42 13.64
C ILE A 71 61.89 10.07 13.83
N GLN A 72 62.79 10.95 13.38
CA GLN A 72 64.23 10.77 13.59
C GLN A 72 64.61 11.12 15.02
N LEU A 73 65.41 10.27 15.66
CA LEU A 73 65.88 10.51 17.02
C LEU A 73 67.24 11.23 17.02
N PRO A 74 67.40 12.31 17.80
CA PRO A 74 68.69 12.98 17.93
C PRO A 74 69.70 12.08 18.66
N LYS A 75 70.98 12.30 18.39
CA LYS A 75 72.07 11.59 19.08
C LYS A 75 72.10 12.01 20.55
N VAL A 76 72.01 11.04 21.45
CA VAL A 76 72.07 11.27 22.91
C VAL A 76 73.46 11.80 23.28
N GLN A 77 73.50 12.97 23.92
CA GLN A 77 74.68 13.59 24.52
C GLN A 77 74.29 14.07 25.91
N THR A 78 75.00 13.59 26.92
CA THR A 78 74.80 13.98 28.32
C THR A 78 75.83 15.05 28.71
N ALA A 79 75.58 15.76 29.81
CA ALA A 79 76.51 16.77 30.31
C ALA A 79 77.88 16.20 30.74
N LYS A 80 77.96 14.88 30.98
CA LYS A 80 79.20 14.16 31.32
C LYS A 80 79.41 12.98 30.36
N PRO A 81 80.47 12.97 29.55
CA PRO A 81 80.66 11.96 28.50
C PRO A 81 80.82 10.52 29.02
N GLU A 82 81.13 10.32 30.31
CA GLU A 82 81.20 9.00 30.94
C GLU A 82 79.82 8.32 31.04
N CYS A 83 78.75 9.11 31.21
CA CYS A 83 77.39 8.61 31.37
C CYS A 83 76.69 8.28 30.05
N ASP A 84 77.23 8.79 28.93
CA ASP A 84 76.64 8.65 27.59
C ASP A 84 76.37 7.20 27.19
N SER A 85 77.27 6.29 27.55
CA SER A 85 77.17 4.87 27.19
C SER A 85 75.98 4.21 27.89
N ILE A 86 75.85 4.42 29.19
CA ILE A 86 74.79 3.87 30.04
C ILE A 86 73.43 4.43 29.61
N THR A 87 73.34 5.74 29.39
CA THR A 87 72.09 6.38 28.97
C THR A 87 71.64 5.93 27.59
N LYS A 88 72.57 5.71 26.64
CA LYS A 88 72.24 5.18 25.31
C LYS A 88 71.65 3.78 25.39
N VAL A 89 72.23 2.90 26.21
CA VAL A 89 71.76 1.53 26.39
C VAL A 89 70.35 1.50 27.00
N GLU A 90 70.11 2.32 28.03
CA GLU A 90 68.80 2.36 28.68
C GLU A 90 67.72 2.95 27.76
N ILE A 91 68.03 4.01 27.00
CA ILE A 91 67.11 4.56 26.00
C ILE A 91 66.79 3.52 24.93
N LEU A 92 67.79 2.79 24.43
CA LEU A 92 67.58 1.72 23.46
C LEU A 92 66.66 0.63 24.01
N ARG A 93 66.83 0.26 25.28
CA ARG A 93 65.97 -0.72 25.96
C ARG A 93 64.52 -0.23 26.03
N VAL A 94 64.30 1.02 26.40
CA VAL A 94 62.95 1.62 26.44
C VAL A 94 62.33 1.69 25.04
N LEU A 95 63.11 2.08 24.03
CA LEU A 95 62.64 2.17 22.64
C LEU A 95 62.27 0.81 22.05
N GLN A 96 62.98 -0.25 22.43
CA GLN A 96 62.64 -1.63 22.04
C GLN A 96 61.32 -2.10 22.68
N LEU A 97 61.02 -1.65 23.90
CA LEU A 97 59.75 -1.95 24.58
C LEU A 97 58.55 -1.17 24.02
N LEU A 98 58.79 -0.12 23.21
CA LEU A 98 57.74 0.69 22.60
C LEU A 98 57.02 -0.02 21.44
N ASP A 99 57.47 -1.21 21.04
CA ASP A 99 56.82 -1.98 19.98
C ASP A 99 55.37 -2.32 20.36
N SER A 100 54.45 -1.64 19.68
CA SER A 100 53.03 -1.78 19.92
C SER A 100 52.33 -1.95 18.60
N ARG A 101 51.47 -2.98 18.52
CA ARG A 101 50.63 -3.25 17.36
C ARG A 101 49.20 -3.49 17.82
N LYS A 102 48.27 -2.81 17.19
CA LYS A 102 46.84 -3.00 17.38
C LYS A 102 46.18 -3.32 16.04
N LYS A 103 45.45 -4.43 16.02
CA LYS A 103 44.61 -4.84 14.89
C LYS A 103 43.15 -4.82 15.32
N SER A 104 42.30 -4.22 14.49
CA SER A 104 40.85 -4.17 14.70
C SER A 104 40.15 -4.35 13.36
N GLY A 105 39.63 -5.56 13.12
CA GLY A 105 39.11 -5.95 11.80
C GLY A 105 40.19 -5.84 10.73
N ASP A 106 39.88 -5.10 9.66
CA ASP A 106 40.80 -4.80 8.56
C ASP A 106 41.70 -3.57 8.80
N ASN A 107 41.51 -2.89 9.93
CA ASN A 107 42.34 -1.76 10.34
C ASN A 107 43.51 -2.25 11.19
N GLU A 108 44.70 -1.75 10.91
CA GLU A 108 45.91 -2.06 11.65
C GLU A 108 46.69 -0.78 11.94
N THR A 109 47.26 -0.68 13.13
CA THR A 109 48.14 0.42 13.50
C THR A 109 49.24 -0.09 14.39
N GLY A 110 50.40 0.53 14.31
CA GLY A 110 51.50 0.18 15.18
C GLY A 110 52.57 1.24 15.23
N ILE A 111 53.41 1.11 16.24
CA ILE A 111 54.59 1.94 16.48
C ILE A 111 55.72 0.97 16.80
N TYR A 112 56.86 1.15 16.14
CA TYR A 112 58.08 0.41 16.46
C TYR A 112 59.31 1.30 16.28
N TYR A 113 60.40 0.91 16.94
CA TYR A 113 61.69 1.56 16.78
C TYR A 113 62.55 0.81 15.76
N ASP A 114 63.05 1.53 14.76
CA ASP A 114 64.01 1.04 13.77
C ASP A 114 65.43 1.42 14.23
N SER A 115 66.16 0.42 14.71
CA SER A 115 67.53 0.56 15.23
C SER A 115 68.56 0.87 14.15
N LEU A 116 68.30 0.50 12.89
CA LEU A 116 69.24 0.71 11.77
C LEU A 116 69.25 2.17 11.35
N ARG A 117 68.08 2.79 11.33
CA ARG A 117 67.89 4.18 10.89
C ARG A 117 67.72 5.16 12.06
N ASN A 118 67.81 4.65 13.29
CA ASN A 118 67.61 5.41 14.54
C ASN A 118 66.35 6.29 14.50
N GLN A 119 65.21 5.67 14.18
CA GLN A 119 63.95 6.36 13.99
C GLN A 119 62.79 5.57 14.58
N ILE A 120 61.76 6.28 15.02
CA ILE A 120 60.48 5.68 15.42
C ILE A 120 59.56 5.71 14.20
N ILE A 121 58.96 4.57 13.88
CA ILE A 121 58.03 4.42 12.78
C ILE A 121 56.65 4.17 13.36
N ALA A 122 55.75 5.13 13.16
CA ALA A 122 54.34 4.98 13.44
C ALA A 122 53.62 4.76 12.10
N TRP A 123 52.87 3.66 11.99
CA TRP A 123 52.17 3.29 10.77
C TRP A 123 50.69 3.02 11.05
N GLN A 124 49.87 3.31 10.05
CA GLN A 124 48.44 3.11 10.14
C GLN A 124 47.89 2.66 8.78
N LYS A 125 47.20 1.53 8.80
CA LYS A 125 46.46 0.96 7.69
C LYS A 125 44.97 0.99 8.04
N ILE A 126 44.22 1.81 7.33
CA ILE A 126 42.76 1.93 7.47
C ILE A 126 42.13 1.34 6.22
N ALA A 127 41.29 0.32 6.41
CA ALA A 127 40.55 -0.33 5.35
C ALA A 127 39.44 0.59 4.81
N GLN A 128 38.99 0.28 3.59
CA GLN A 128 37.91 1.03 2.94
C GLN A 128 36.63 0.94 3.77
N THR A 129 36.07 2.10 4.11
CA THR A 129 34.77 2.16 4.77
C THR A 129 33.69 2.47 3.74
N LYS A 130 32.63 1.65 3.74
CA LYS A 130 31.46 1.84 2.89
C LYS A 130 30.34 2.42 3.75
N ASN A 131 30.16 3.73 3.70
CA ASN A 131 29.03 4.38 4.37
C ASN A 131 27.84 4.40 3.41
N VAL A 132 26.81 3.60 3.72
CA VAL A 132 25.56 3.56 2.98
C VAL A 132 24.57 4.48 3.68
N ASN A 133 24.41 5.69 3.16
CA ASN A 133 23.37 6.61 3.63
C ASN A 133 22.11 6.36 2.81
N ILE A 134 21.11 5.73 3.42
CA ILE A 134 19.79 5.51 2.80
C ILE A 134 18.91 6.71 3.16
N ALA A 135 18.94 7.75 2.33
CA ALA A 135 17.96 8.81 2.39
C ALA A 135 16.62 8.28 1.85
N THR A 136 15.76 7.81 2.75
CA THR A 136 14.39 7.43 2.38
C THR A 136 13.55 8.70 2.36
N ASN A 137 13.55 9.42 1.23
CA ASN A 137 12.60 10.50 1.04
C ASN A 137 11.22 9.85 0.83
N LYS A 138 10.39 9.84 1.87
CA LYS A 138 8.99 9.44 1.77
C LYS A 138 8.22 10.63 1.22
N GLU A 139 8.46 10.95 -0.05
CA GLU A 139 7.61 11.91 -0.74
C GLU A 139 6.32 11.17 -1.09
N TYR A 140 5.26 11.47 -0.35
CA TYR A 140 3.92 11.03 -0.70
C TYR A 140 3.52 11.82 -1.95
N ILE A 141 3.91 11.32 -3.12
CA ILE A 141 3.35 11.81 -4.38
C ILE A 141 1.87 11.41 -4.34
N HIS A 142 1.03 12.34 -3.91
CA HIS A 142 -0.39 12.29 -4.18
C HIS A 142 -0.54 12.45 -5.69
N ILE A 143 -0.31 11.37 -6.43
CA ILE A 143 -0.77 11.28 -7.80
C ILE A 143 -2.27 11.45 -7.66
N LYS A 144 -2.79 12.62 -8.05
CA LYS A 144 -4.20 12.79 -8.38
C LYS A 144 -4.45 11.85 -9.55
N GLY A 145 -4.57 10.56 -9.25
CA GLY A 145 -5.07 9.58 -10.18
C GLY A 145 -6.49 10.02 -10.46
N ASP A 146 -6.72 10.56 -11.65
CA ASP A 146 -8.06 10.81 -12.14
C ASP A 146 -8.80 9.49 -12.00
N LYS A 147 -9.68 9.41 -11.00
CA LYS A 147 -10.54 8.26 -10.75
C LYS A 147 -11.38 8.11 -12.01
N GLN A 148 -10.98 7.23 -12.92
CA GLN A 148 -11.80 6.90 -14.07
C GLN A 148 -12.93 6.01 -13.58
N ILE A 149 -14.00 6.65 -13.09
CA ILE A 149 -15.23 5.99 -12.71
C ILE A 149 -15.88 5.50 -14.01
N LYS A 150 -15.67 4.23 -14.35
CA LYS A 150 -16.32 3.60 -15.49
C LYS A 150 -17.73 3.20 -15.09
N TYR A 151 -18.71 4.05 -15.43
CA TYR A 151 -20.13 3.76 -15.20
C TYR A 151 -20.60 2.65 -16.15
N ILE A 152 -20.90 1.48 -15.60
CA ILE A 152 -21.57 0.41 -16.33
C ILE A 152 -23.08 0.58 -16.11
N SER A 153 -23.83 0.91 -17.17
CA SER A 153 -25.28 1.09 -17.10
C SER A 153 -25.98 -0.26 -17.04
N VAL A 154 -26.50 -0.62 -15.86
CA VAL A 154 -27.36 -1.80 -15.69
C VAL A 154 -28.82 -1.36 -15.81
N LYS A 155 -29.57 -2.01 -16.72
CA LYS A 155 -31.01 -1.75 -16.92
C LYS A 155 -31.80 -2.07 -15.65
N TYR A 156 -32.27 -1.04 -14.95
CA TYR A 156 -33.05 -1.18 -13.71
C TYR A 156 -34.51 -1.54 -14.02
N ILE A 157 -34.96 -2.71 -13.56
CA ILE A 157 -36.37 -3.12 -13.58
C ILE A 157 -36.90 -3.02 -12.14
N PRO A 158 -37.85 -2.10 -11.85
CA PRO A 158 -38.36 -1.90 -10.49
C PRO A 158 -39.12 -3.14 -9.98
N LEU A 159 -38.99 -3.40 -8.68
CA LEU A 159 -39.57 -4.59 -8.02
C LEU A 159 -41.10 -4.69 -8.22
N TRP A 160 -41.81 -3.56 -8.19
CA TRP A 160 -43.25 -3.52 -8.40
C TRP A 160 -43.67 -4.07 -9.78
N VAL A 161 -42.89 -3.82 -10.83
CA VAL A 161 -43.18 -4.35 -12.18
C VAL A 161 -43.05 -5.87 -12.22
N LYS A 162 -42.10 -6.46 -11.47
CA LYS A 162 -41.99 -7.92 -11.35
C LYS A 162 -43.21 -8.53 -10.63
N ILE A 163 -43.69 -7.86 -9.58
CA ILE A 163 -44.87 -8.28 -8.83
C ILE A 163 -46.12 -8.21 -9.73
N LEU A 164 -46.35 -7.09 -10.44
CA LEU A 164 -47.48 -6.96 -11.36
C LEU A 164 -47.44 -8.00 -12.48
N ALA A 165 -46.27 -8.29 -13.03
CA ALA A 165 -46.12 -9.34 -14.05
C ALA A 165 -46.52 -10.73 -13.51
N SER A 166 -46.11 -11.07 -12.28
CA SER A 166 -46.51 -12.35 -11.65
C SER A 166 -48.02 -12.47 -11.41
N ILE A 167 -48.68 -11.39 -10.99
CA ILE A 167 -50.12 -11.35 -10.76
C ILE A 167 -50.88 -11.52 -12.09
N GLY A 168 -50.43 -10.86 -13.15
CA GLY A 168 -51.02 -11.00 -14.49
C GLY A 168 -50.95 -12.42 -15.05
N VAL A 169 -49.86 -13.15 -14.80
CA VAL A 169 -49.75 -14.56 -15.19
C VAL A 169 -50.71 -15.44 -14.39
N MET A 170 -50.81 -15.23 -13.08
CA MET A 170 -51.73 -15.96 -12.21
C MET A 170 -53.20 -15.78 -12.61
N THR A 171 -53.61 -14.56 -12.97
CA THR A 171 -54.99 -14.29 -13.39
C THR A 171 -55.33 -14.91 -14.73
N LEU A 172 -54.40 -14.89 -15.71
CA LEU A 172 -54.60 -15.58 -16.99
C LEU A 172 -54.78 -17.09 -16.82
N LEU A 173 -53.94 -17.72 -16.00
CA LEU A 173 -54.06 -19.16 -15.70
C LEU A 173 -55.41 -19.49 -15.04
N PHE A 174 -55.87 -18.65 -14.11
CA PHE A 174 -57.17 -18.82 -13.45
C PHE A 174 -58.34 -18.70 -14.43
N ILE A 175 -58.31 -17.75 -15.36
CA ILE A 175 -59.36 -17.57 -16.38
C ILE A 175 -59.39 -18.77 -17.33
N VAL A 176 -58.24 -19.23 -17.83
CA VAL A 176 -58.15 -20.42 -18.70
C VAL A 176 -58.70 -21.64 -17.97
N TYR A 177 -58.28 -21.88 -16.72
CA TYR A 177 -58.81 -22.96 -15.90
C TYR A 177 -60.33 -22.87 -15.73
N ARG A 178 -60.86 -21.67 -15.48
CA ARG A 178 -62.30 -21.47 -15.27
C ARG A 178 -63.10 -21.72 -16.53
N ILE A 179 -62.63 -21.27 -17.69
CA ILE A 179 -63.27 -21.49 -19.00
C ILE A 179 -63.21 -22.97 -19.39
N SER A 180 -62.07 -23.64 -19.21
CA SER A 180 -61.95 -25.08 -19.48
C SER A 180 -62.91 -25.90 -18.62
N ARG A 181 -63.24 -25.48 -17.40
CA ARG A 181 -64.22 -26.13 -16.51
C ARG A 181 -65.69 -25.73 -16.79
N ILE A 182 -65.96 -24.89 -17.79
CA ILE A 182 -67.32 -24.53 -18.24
C ILE A 182 -67.65 -25.24 -19.57
N PHE A 183 -66.63 -25.50 -20.39
CA PHE A 183 -66.77 -26.23 -21.66
C PHE A 183 -66.56 -27.76 -21.53
N ILE A 184 -66.13 -28.22 -20.35
CA ILE A 184 -66.21 -29.62 -19.86
C ILE A 184 -67.38 -29.71 -18.90
#